data_AF-A0A962ZAU9-F1
#
_entry.id   AF-A0A962ZAU9-F1
#
_cell.length_a   1.000
_cell.length_b   1.000
_cell.length_c   1.000
_cell.angle_alpha   90.00
_cell.angle_beta   90.00
_cell.angle_gamma   90.00
#
_symmetry.space_group_name_H-M   'P 1'
#
loop_
_entity.id
_entity.type
_entity.pdbx_description
1 polymer ?
#
loop_
_entity_poly.entity_id
_entity_poly.type
_entity_poly.pdbx_seq_one_letter_code
_entity_poly.pdbx_strand_id
1 'polypeptide(L)'
;KAGKNREKAPAGLFVYPVLQAADILAYKATHVPVGEDQKQHLELSRDVAGSFNNRFAEDFFPLPEPMILGDAARVMSLRDGTKKMSKSDPSDMSRINLTDDADAIANKIRKAKSDPHHGITWDVENRPEASNLLTIFAALSDRSREDVAAEYADAQFSRFKSDLADLTVEKIGPVTAEMRRLMADPGQIDACLAEGAERARAIADPVIEEVYDLVGFHRSGG
;
A
#
# COMPACT_ATOMS: atom_id res chain seq x y z
N LYS A 1 4.43 -13.12 -8.71
CA LYS A 1 5.50 -13.50 -7.74
C LYS A 1 5.65 -15.02 -7.71
N ALA A 2 6.68 -15.56 -8.38
CA ALA A 2 7.27 -16.87 -8.11
C ALA A 2 8.64 -16.93 -8.83
N GLY A 3 9.62 -16.22 -8.29
CA GLY A 3 11.01 -16.27 -8.73
C GLY A 3 11.73 -17.48 -8.13
N LYS A 4 12.45 -18.23 -8.96
CA LYS A 4 13.46 -19.26 -8.67
C LYS A 4 13.11 -20.49 -7.80
N ASN A 5 11.95 -20.58 -7.13
CA ASN A 5 11.55 -21.76 -6.33
C ASN A 5 10.11 -22.26 -6.65
N ARG A 6 9.79 -22.52 -7.93
CA ARG A 6 8.45 -23.02 -8.34
C ARG A 6 8.11 -24.39 -7.73
N GLU A 7 9.11 -25.22 -7.42
CA GLU A 7 8.91 -26.60 -6.96
C GLU A 7 8.48 -26.73 -5.48
N LYS A 8 8.48 -25.63 -4.70
CA LYS A 8 8.06 -25.61 -3.29
C LYS A 8 6.97 -24.58 -2.99
N ALA A 9 6.22 -24.15 -4.01
CA ALA A 9 5.12 -23.21 -3.78
C ALA A 9 3.99 -23.92 -2.99
N PRO A 10 3.59 -23.41 -1.82
CA PRO A 10 2.47 -24.00 -1.08
C PRO A 10 1.17 -23.83 -1.88
N ALA A 11 0.25 -24.79 -1.78
CA ALA A 11 -1.05 -24.74 -2.47
C ALA A 11 -1.82 -23.44 -2.19
N GLY A 12 -1.66 -22.89 -0.97
CA GLY A 12 -2.22 -21.59 -0.57
C GLY A 12 -1.85 -20.43 -1.50
N LEU A 13 -0.65 -20.44 -2.10
CA LEU A 13 -0.24 -19.40 -3.04
C LEU A 13 -1.03 -19.47 -4.36
N PHE A 14 -1.46 -20.67 -4.76
CA PHE A 14 -2.24 -20.88 -5.97
C PHE A 14 -3.73 -20.54 -5.78
N VAL A 15 -4.29 -20.86 -4.61
CA VAL A 15 -5.72 -20.64 -4.32
C VAL A 15 -6.03 -19.30 -3.67
N TYR A 16 -5.02 -18.54 -3.25
CA TYR A 16 -5.19 -17.23 -2.62
C TYR A 16 -6.15 -16.29 -3.39
N PRO A 17 -6.14 -16.22 -4.74
CA PRO A 17 -7.06 -15.34 -5.45
C PRO A 17 -8.55 -15.67 -5.23
N VAL A 18 -8.88 -16.93 -4.90
CA VAL A 18 -10.24 -17.34 -4.53
C VAL A 18 -10.63 -16.78 -3.16
N LEU A 19 -9.71 -16.81 -2.20
CA LEU A 19 -9.92 -16.20 -0.88
C LEU A 19 -10.07 -14.67 -1.02
N GLN A 20 -9.25 -14.04 -1.86
CA GLN A 20 -9.38 -12.60 -2.14
C GLN A 20 -10.75 -12.25 -2.75
N ALA A 21 -11.28 -13.08 -3.65
CA ALA A 21 -12.64 -12.88 -4.17
C ALA A 21 -13.70 -12.98 -3.05
N ALA A 22 -13.57 -13.96 -2.15
CA ALA A 22 -14.45 -14.07 -0.99
C ALA A 22 -14.35 -12.84 -0.06
N ASP A 23 -13.13 -12.34 0.20
CA ASP A 23 -12.89 -11.14 1.01
C ASP A 23 -13.58 -9.89 0.43
N ILE A 24 -13.74 -9.81 -0.89
CA ILE A 24 -14.42 -8.69 -1.57
C ILE A 24 -15.94 -8.90 -1.56
N LEU A 25 -16.39 -10.10 -1.94
CA LEU A 25 -17.80 -10.40 -2.20
C LEU A 25 -18.61 -10.60 -0.91
N ALA A 26 -17.99 -11.08 0.17
CA ALA A 26 -18.65 -11.21 1.48
C ALA A 26 -19.18 -9.87 2.02
N TYR A 27 -18.63 -8.75 1.56
CA TYR A 27 -19.10 -7.40 1.93
C TYR A 27 -19.89 -6.71 0.82
N LYS A 28 -20.25 -7.43 -0.26
CA LYS A 28 -20.88 -6.87 -1.48
C LYS A 28 -20.17 -5.59 -1.96
N ALA A 29 -18.84 -5.59 -1.97
CA ALA A 29 -18.07 -4.42 -2.34
C ALA A 29 -18.29 -4.05 -3.81
N THR A 30 -18.55 -2.76 -4.07
CA THR A 30 -18.75 -2.22 -5.42
C THR A 30 -17.47 -1.68 -6.04
N HIS A 31 -16.54 -1.20 -5.21
CA HIS A 31 -15.27 -0.61 -5.63
C HIS A 31 -14.14 -1.13 -4.75
N VAL A 32 -13.01 -1.47 -5.35
CA VAL A 32 -11.85 -2.00 -4.63
C VAL A 32 -10.61 -1.17 -4.99
N PRO A 33 -9.96 -0.49 -4.02
CA PRO A 33 -8.70 0.17 -4.26
C PRO A 33 -7.63 -0.89 -4.54
N VAL A 34 -7.09 -0.89 -5.75
CA VAL A 34 -6.08 -1.87 -6.18
C VAL A 34 -4.89 -1.17 -6.82
N GLY A 35 -3.69 -1.67 -6.51
CA GLY A 35 -2.50 -1.34 -7.29
C GLY A 35 -2.55 -1.99 -8.67
N GLU A 36 -1.75 -1.47 -9.60
CA GLU A 36 -1.64 -2.00 -10.97
C GLU A 36 -1.30 -3.50 -10.99
N ASP A 37 -0.51 -3.98 -10.03
CA ASP A 37 -0.11 -5.38 -9.87
C ASP A 37 -1.24 -6.32 -9.39
N GLN A 38 -2.36 -5.77 -8.90
CA GLN A 38 -3.50 -6.54 -8.39
C GLN A 38 -4.70 -6.57 -9.35
N LYS A 39 -4.62 -5.89 -10.49
CA LYS A 39 -5.71 -5.79 -11.47
C LYS A 39 -6.23 -7.18 -11.90
N GLN A 40 -5.34 -8.11 -12.18
CA GLN A 40 -5.73 -9.47 -12.61
C GLN A 40 -6.51 -10.24 -11.53
N HIS A 41 -6.19 -10.05 -10.25
CA HIS A 41 -6.94 -10.71 -9.16
C HIS A 41 -8.32 -10.09 -8.97
N LEU A 42 -8.47 -8.78 -9.23
CA LEU A 42 -9.77 -8.13 -9.22
C LEU A 42 -10.65 -8.62 -10.37
N GLU A 43 -10.10 -8.78 -11.59
CA GLU A 43 -10.84 -9.37 -12.71
C GLU A 43 -11.34 -10.79 -12.38
N LEU A 44 -10.51 -11.63 -11.74
CA LEU A 44 -10.98 -12.94 -11.27
C LEU A 44 -12.14 -12.81 -10.27
N SER A 45 -12.10 -11.83 -9.37
CA SER A 45 -13.18 -11.61 -8.41
C SER A 45 -14.49 -11.22 -9.11
N ARG A 46 -14.41 -10.43 -10.20
CA ARG A 46 -15.54 -10.09 -11.06
C ARG A 46 -16.09 -11.32 -11.80
N ASP A 47 -15.21 -12.15 -12.36
CA ASP A 47 -15.60 -13.39 -13.04
C ASP A 47 -16.31 -14.37 -12.09
N VAL A 48 -15.81 -14.50 -10.86
CA VAL A 48 -16.44 -15.33 -9.82
C VAL A 48 -17.84 -14.80 -9.47
N ALA A 49 -17.99 -13.49 -9.27
CA ALA A 49 -19.28 -12.87 -9.00
C ALA A 49 -20.27 -13.08 -10.15
N GLY A 50 -19.85 -12.80 -11.39
CA GLY A 50 -20.69 -12.98 -12.58
C GLY A 50 -21.10 -14.44 -12.79
N SER A 51 -20.16 -15.37 -12.60
CA SER A 51 -20.43 -16.81 -12.69
C SER A 51 -21.44 -17.28 -11.63
N PHE A 52 -21.28 -16.82 -10.39
CA PHE A 52 -22.23 -17.11 -9.31
C PHE A 52 -23.63 -16.59 -9.64
N ASN A 53 -23.73 -15.33 -10.06
CA ASN A 53 -25.01 -14.72 -10.42
C ASN A 53 -25.70 -15.49 -11.56
N ASN A 54 -24.96 -15.81 -12.62
CA ASN A 54 -25.48 -16.59 -13.75
C ASN A 54 -25.97 -17.99 -13.34
N ARG A 55 -25.36 -18.59 -12.30
CA ARG A 55 -25.65 -19.96 -11.89
C ARG A 55 -26.81 -20.07 -10.91
N PHE A 56 -26.92 -19.15 -9.95
CA PHE A 56 -27.80 -19.32 -8.80
C PHE A 56 -28.89 -18.25 -8.67
N ALA A 57 -28.59 -16.99 -9.03
CA ALA A 57 -29.55 -15.89 -8.97
C ALA A 57 -29.03 -14.67 -9.73
N GLU A 58 -29.85 -14.12 -10.64
CA GLU A 58 -29.52 -12.87 -11.32
C GLU A 58 -29.25 -11.76 -10.28
N ASP A 59 -28.12 -11.07 -10.43
CA ASP A 59 -27.70 -9.88 -9.66
C ASP A 59 -27.51 -10.01 -8.14
N PHE A 60 -27.14 -11.19 -7.62
CA PHE A 60 -26.84 -11.35 -6.18
C PHE A 60 -25.59 -10.59 -5.70
N PHE A 61 -24.47 -10.76 -6.39
CA PHE A 61 -23.21 -10.05 -6.11
C PHE A 61 -23.02 -8.87 -7.08
N PRO A 62 -22.60 -7.69 -6.58
CA PRO A 62 -22.10 -6.64 -7.46
C PRO A 62 -20.79 -7.09 -8.14
N LEU A 63 -20.53 -6.57 -9.33
CA LEU A 63 -19.26 -6.77 -10.03
C LEU A 63 -18.28 -5.66 -9.58
N PRO A 64 -17.31 -5.96 -8.69
CA PRO A 64 -16.46 -4.93 -8.10
C PRO A 64 -15.61 -4.21 -9.15
N GLU A 65 -15.56 -2.89 -9.11
CA GLU A 65 -14.79 -2.06 -10.03
C GLU A 65 -13.45 -1.62 -9.42
N PRO A 66 -12.38 -1.51 -10.23
CA PRO A 66 -11.11 -0.98 -9.75
C PRO A 66 -11.24 0.50 -9.39
N MET A 67 -10.95 0.84 -8.14
CA MET A 67 -10.76 2.23 -7.73
C MET A 67 -9.28 2.58 -7.88
N ILE A 68 -8.94 3.24 -8.98
CA ILE A 68 -7.60 3.78 -9.18
C ILE A 68 -7.51 5.08 -8.38
N LEU A 69 -6.99 4.96 -7.15
CA LEU A 69 -6.55 6.13 -6.40
C LEU A 69 -5.43 6.76 -7.24
N GLY A 70 -5.65 7.99 -7.72
CA GLY A 70 -4.75 8.69 -8.65
C GLY A 70 -3.31 8.69 -8.16
N ASP A 71 -2.34 8.98 -9.04
CA ASP A 71 -0.89 8.79 -8.84
C ASP A 71 -0.41 9.07 -7.40
N ALA A 72 -0.54 8.06 -6.53
CA ALA A 72 0.08 8.09 -5.23
C ALA A 72 1.56 8.16 -5.55
N ALA A 73 2.21 9.24 -5.14
CA ALA A 73 3.59 9.57 -5.46
C ALA A 73 4.42 8.28 -5.44
N ARG A 74 4.83 7.78 -6.61
CA ARG A 74 5.49 6.48 -6.72
C ARG A 74 6.88 6.64 -6.12
N VAL A 75 7.00 6.35 -4.83
CA VAL A 75 8.25 6.52 -4.10
C VAL A 75 9.22 5.41 -4.46
N MET A 76 10.42 5.81 -4.87
CA MET A 76 11.51 4.92 -5.28
C MET A 76 12.49 4.70 -4.12
N SER A 77 13.34 3.68 -4.25
CA SER A 77 14.35 3.36 -3.24
C SER A 77 15.33 4.53 -3.05
N LEU A 78 15.66 4.83 -1.80
CA LEU A 78 16.68 5.83 -1.44
C LEU A 78 18.09 5.42 -1.89
N ARG A 79 18.30 4.17 -2.31
CA ARG A 79 19.59 3.65 -2.77
C ARG A 79 19.65 3.42 -4.28
N ASP A 80 18.50 3.37 -4.94
CA ASP A 80 18.36 3.12 -6.37
C ASP A 80 17.06 3.74 -6.88
N GLY A 81 17.16 4.94 -7.46
CA GLY A 81 16.00 5.70 -7.92
C GLY A 81 15.21 5.03 -9.05
N THR A 82 15.74 3.97 -9.67
CA THR A 82 15.06 3.20 -10.72
C THR A 82 14.19 2.07 -10.18
N LYS A 83 14.33 1.73 -8.89
CA LYS A 83 13.57 0.65 -8.25
C LYS A 83 12.54 1.21 -7.29
N LYS A 84 11.33 0.67 -7.35
CA LYS A 84 10.25 0.98 -6.39
C LYS A 84 10.73 0.67 -4.97
N MET A 85 10.44 1.55 -4.01
CA MET A 85 10.72 1.29 -2.61
C MET A 85 10.01 -0.01 -2.17
N SER A 86 10.73 -0.88 -1.46
CA SER A 86 10.20 -2.19 -1.07
C SER A 86 10.49 -2.49 0.40
N LYS A 87 9.44 -2.90 1.12
CA LYS A 87 9.56 -3.42 2.49
C LYS A 87 10.44 -4.66 2.60
N SER A 88 10.61 -5.41 1.51
CA SER A 88 11.39 -6.65 1.48
C SER A 88 12.79 -6.47 0.90
N ASP A 89 13.22 -5.25 0.60
CA ASP A 89 14.60 -5.00 0.19
C ASP A 89 15.56 -5.33 1.36
N PRO A 90 16.66 -6.07 1.12
CA PRO A 90 17.59 -6.45 2.19
C PRO A 90 18.28 -5.24 2.83
N SER A 91 18.41 -4.12 2.09
CA SER A 91 18.98 -2.90 2.63
C SER A 91 17.90 -2.06 3.30
N ASP A 92 17.97 -1.92 4.62
CA ASP A 92 17.05 -1.04 5.35
C ASP A 92 17.23 0.45 4.96
N MET A 93 18.42 0.83 4.51
CA MET A 93 18.73 2.17 3.99
C MET A 93 18.02 2.51 2.67
N SER A 94 17.33 1.55 2.04
CA SER A 94 16.55 1.76 0.82
C SER A 94 15.19 2.43 1.05
N ARG A 95 14.72 2.48 2.31
CA ARG A 95 13.36 2.86 2.67
C ARG A 95 13.28 3.61 4.00
N ILE A 96 12.24 4.42 4.17
CA ILE A 96 11.82 4.95 5.46
C ILE A 96 10.73 4.05 6.00
N ASN A 97 10.89 3.51 7.21
CA ASN A 97 9.85 2.75 7.91
C ASN A 97 9.06 3.70 8.81
N LEU A 98 7.75 3.46 8.99
CA LEU A 98 6.92 4.22 9.94
C LEU A 98 7.30 3.98 11.41
N THR A 99 8.23 3.06 11.68
CA THR A 99 8.78 2.79 13.01
C THR A 99 10.10 3.50 13.26
N ASP A 100 10.72 4.09 12.21
CA ASP A 100 11.99 4.79 12.31
C ASP A 100 11.83 6.02 13.21
N ASP A 101 12.79 6.24 14.12
CA ASP A 101 12.88 7.50 14.87
C ASP A 101 13.45 8.64 14.01
N ALA A 102 13.47 9.84 14.59
CA ALA A 102 13.96 11.04 13.94
C ALA A 102 15.40 10.87 13.41
N ASP A 103 16.28 10.25 14.20
CA ASP A 103 17.68 10.06 13.84
C ASP A 103 17.84 9.07 12.68
N ALA A 104 17.10 7.97 12.70
CA ALA A 104 17.09 6.98 11.62
C ALA A 104 16.56 7.58 10.31
N ILE A 105 15.44 8.32 10.37
CA ILE A 105 14.87 9.03 9.22
C ILE A 105 15.91 9.99 8.64
N ALA A 106 16.46 10.88 9.47
CA ALA A 106 17.41 11.89 9.04
C ALA A 106 18.69 11.26 8.44
N ASN A 107 19.23 10.21 9.06
CA ASN A 107 20.39 9.49 8.55
C ASN A 107 20.11 8.80 7.21
N LYS A 108 18.92 8.21 7.03
CA LYS A 108 18.52 7.57 5.77
C LYS A 108 18.39 8.57 4.63
N ILE A 109 17.75 9.71 4.86
CA ILE A 109 17.66 10.79 3.86
C ILE A 109 19.04 11.35 3.54
N ARG A 110 19.87 11.63 4.56
CA ARG A 110 21.23 12.15 4.37
C ARG A 110 22.11 11.20 3.55
N LYS A 111 21.95 9.88 3.72
CA LYS A 111 22.66 8.82 3.00
C LYS A 111 21.95 8.33 1.73
N ALA A 112 20.82 8.93 1.36
CA ALA A 112 20.16 8.63 0.10
C ALA A 112 21.14 8.89 -1.06
N LYS A 113 21.11 8.05 -2.08
CA LYS A 113 21.94 8.21 -3.27
C LYS A 113 21.55 9.52 -3.97
N SER A 114 22.52 10.23 -4.50
CA SER A 114 22.34 11.42 -5.33
C SER A 114 23.25 11.32 -6.55
N ASP A 115 22.87 12.03 -7.61
CA ASP A 115 23.70 12.21 -8.78
C ASP A 115 24.74 13.35 -8.55
N PRO A 116 25.78 13.47 -9.40
CA PRO A 116 26.83 14.47 -9.22
C PRO A 116 26.47 15.86 -9.79
N HIS A 117 25.27 16.07 -10.33
CA HIS A 117 24.90 17.34 -10.94
C HIS A 117 24.53 18.39 -9.88
N HIS A 118 24.75 19.65 -10.23
CA HIS A 118 24.31 20.79 -9.42
C HIS A 118 22.79 20.96 -9.50
N GLY A 119 22.17 21.40 -8.40
CA GLY A 119 20.73 21.69 -8.36
C GLY A 119 19.84 20.47 -8.29
N ILE A 120 18.57 20.67 -7.91
CA ILE A 120 17.55 19.63 -7.85
C ILE A 120 16.53 19.87 -8.96
N THR A 121 16.58 19.03 -9.99
CA THR A 121 15.65 19.10 -11.13
C THR A 121 14.90 17.79 -11.30
N TRP A 122 13.71 17.87 -11.89
CA TRP A 122 12.92 16.71 -12.25
C TRP A 122 13.34 16.17 -13.62
N ASP A 123 13.90 14.97 -13.63
CA ASP A 123 14.21 14.17 -14.82
C ASP A 123 14.33 12.70 -14.38
N VAL A 124 13.27 11.92 -14.57
CA VAL A 124 13.23 10.52 -14.11
C VAL A 124 14.18 9.63 -14.91
N GLU A 125 14.47 9.98 -16.16
CA GLU A 125 15.31 9.17 -17.05
C GLU A 125 16.80 9.37 -16.74
N ASN A 126 17.24 10.62 -16.59
CA ASN A 126 18.65 10.95 -16.42
C ASN A 126 19.04 11.25 -14.96
N ARG A 127 18.07 11.64 -14.12
CA ARG A 127 18.29 12.01 -12.70
C ARG A 127 17.28 11.31 -11.77
N PRO A 128 17.17 9.97 -11.80
CA PRO A 128 16.15 9.25 -11.04
C PRO A 128 16.28 9.48 -9.53
N GLU A 129 17.49 9.64 -9.00
CA GLU A 129 17.71 9.95 -7.59
C GLU A 129 17.20 11.34 -7.17
N ALA A 130 17.55 12.39 -7.93
CA ALA A 130 17.07 13.76 -7.66
C ALA A 130 15.55 13.83 -7.75
N SER A 131 15.00 13.24 -8.80
CA SER A 131 13.56 13.15 -9.05
C SER A 131 12.84 12.47 -7.90
N ASN A 132 13.33 11.33 -7.42
CA ASN A 132 12.72 10.63 -6.30
C ASN A 132 12.68 11.51 -5.03
N LEU A 133 13.81 12.12 -4.64
CA LEU A 133 13.86 12.96 -3.44
C LEU A 133 12.97 14.20 -3.58
N LEU A 134 12.92 14.81 -4.77
CA LEU A 134 12.02 15.91 -5.11
C LEU A 134 10.55 15.51 -4.97
N THR A 135 10.18 14.33 -5.44
CA THR A 135 8.81 13.79 -5.30
C THR A 135 8.43 13.58 -3.85
N ILE A 136 9.35 13.04 -3.04
CA ILE A 136 9.10 12.85 -1.59
C ILE A 136 8.90 14.22 -0.93
N PHE A 137 9.74 15.20 -1.22
CA PHE A 137 9.61 16.54 -0.67
C PHE A 137 8.27 17.17 -1.03
N ALA A 138 7.92 17.17 -2.32
CA ALA A 138 6.67 17.72 -2.83
C ALA A 138 5.44 17.09 -2.15
N ALA A 139 5.43 15.77 -2.01
CA ALA A 139 4.35 15.04 -1.36
C ALA A 139 4.23 15.36 0.15
N LEU A 140 5.34 15.49 0.87
CA LEU A 140 5.35 15.79 2.31
C LEU A 140 5.03 17.26 2.63
N SER A 141 5.36 18.16 1.71
CA SER A 141 5.12 19.61 1.85
C SER A 141 3.79 20.08 1.25
N ASP A 142 3.04 19.19 0.61
CA ASP A 142 1.81 19.52 -0.14
C ASP A 142 2.04 20.62 -1.19
N ARG A 143 3.16 20.52 -1.91
CA ARG A 143 3.58 21.47 -2.95
C ARG A 143 3.76 20.75 -4.28
N SER A 144 3.68 21.51 -5.37
CA SER A 144 4.02 20.97 -6.69
C SER A 144 5.51 20.65 -6.78
N ARG A 145 5.89 19.68 -7.63
CA ARG A 145 7.29 19.35 -7.86
C ARG A 145 8.02 20.51 -8.52
N GLU A 146 7.31 21.26 -9.35
CA GLU A 146 7.77 22.44 -10.06
C GLU A 146 8.18 23.54 -9.08
N ASP A 147 7.36 23.82 -8.06
CA ASP A 147 7.68 24.83 -7.04
C ASP A 147 8.90 24.44 -6.20
N VAL A 148 9.00 23.17 -5.82
CA VAL A 148 10.14 22.68 -5.05
C VAL A 148 11.41 22.67 -5.92
N ALA A 149 11.31 22.26 -7.19
CA ALA A 149 12.45 22.29 -8.11
C ALA A 149 12.94 23.72 -8.34
N ALA A 150 12.03 24.69 -8.47
CA ALA A 150 12.39 26.10 -8.61
C ALA A 150 13.13 26.64 -7.38
N GLU A 151 12.68 26.30 -6.17
CA GLU A 151 13.34 26.71 -4.92
C GLU A 151 14.75 26.13 -4.78
N TYR A 152 14.95 24.88 -5.22
CA TYR A 152 16.21 24.15 -5.06
C TYR A 152 17.02 24.01 -6.37
N ALA A 153 16.70 24.83 -7.38
CA ALA A 153 17.33 24.78 -8.70
C ALA A 153 18.86 24.95 -8.64
N ASP A 154 19.35 25.76 -7.70
CA ASP A 154 20.78 26.04 -7.49
C ASP A 154 21.31 25.52 -6.14
N ALA A 155 20.55 24.67 -5.46
CA ALA A 155 20.96 24.14 -4.16
C ALA A 155 21.93 22.96 -4.29
N GLN A 156 22.83 22.84 -3.32
CA GLN A 156 23.57 21.59 -3.11
C GLN A 156 22.67 20.52 -2.53
N PHE A 157 22.91 19.26 -2.90
CA PHE A 157 22.21 18.10 -2.33
C PHE A 157 22.31 18.02 -0.80
N SER A 158 23.40 18.50 -0.20
CA SER A 158 23.57 18.52 1.26
C SER A 158 22.51 19.36 1.94
N ARG A 159 22.24 20.56 1.42
CA ARG A 159 21.17 21.45 1.89
C ARG A 159 19.81 20.81 1.64
N PHE A 160 19.52 20.39 0.40
CA PHE A 160 18.23 19.79 0.06
C PHE A 160 17.90 18.56 0.91
N LYS A 161 18.87 17.67 1.15
CA LYS A 161 18.69 16.49 2.01
C LYS A 161 18.55 16.86 3.49
N SER A 162 19.13 17.97 3.95
CA SER A 162 18.91 18.44 5.31
C SER A 162 17.47 18.90 5.47
N ASP A 163 17.00 19.77 4.58
CA ASP A 163 15.63 20.30 4.63
C ASP A 163 14.60 19.17 4.45
N LEU A 164 14.87 18.22 3.55
CA LEU A 164 14.03 17.03 3.38
C LEU A 164 14.02 16.14 4.64
N ALA A 165 15.16 15.98 5.32
CA ALA A 165 15.22 15.20 6.55
C ALA A 165 14.36 15.84 7.64
N ASP A 166 14.49 17.14 7.84
CA ASP A 166 13.71 17.89 8.84
C ASP A 166 12.21 17.81 8.53
N LEU A 167 11.81 18.03 7.27
CA LEU A 167 10.43 17.88 6.83
C LEU A 167 9.90 16.45 7.03
N THR A 168 10.69 15.44 6.72
CA THR A 168 10.28 14.04 6.89
C THR A 168 10.08 13.70 8.36
N VAL A 169 10.97 14.17 9.24
CA VAL A 169 10.83 13.99 10.69
C VAL A 169 9.59 14.72 11.21
N GLU A 170 9.34 15.96 10.77
CA GLU A 170 8.15 16.73 11.15
C GLU A 170 6.85 15.99 10.78
N LYS A 171 6.76 15.45 9.56
CA LYS A 171 5.53 14.82 9.06
C LYS A 171 5.33 13.39 9.55
N ILE A 172 6.40 12.60 9.64
CA ILE A 172 6.31 11.17 9.97
C ILE A 172 6.47 10.93 11.48
N GLY A 173 7.20 11.79 12.19
CA GLY A 173 7.44 11.68 13.63
C GLY A 173 6.16 11.50 14.47
N PRO A 174 5.08 12.27 14.24
CA PRO A 174 3.81 12.08 14.94
C PRO A 174 3.19 10.70 14.72
N VAL A 175 3.29 10.15 13.51
CA VAL A 175 2.80 8.81 13.18
C VAL A 175 3.61 7.75 13.93
N THR A 176 4.95 7.87 13.93
CA THR A 176 5.82 6.98 14.69
C THR A 176 5.50 7.02 16.19
N ALA A 177 5.27 8.21 16.75
CA ALA A 177 4.92 8.38 18.16
C ALA A 177 3.58 7.71 18.50
N GLU A 178 2.56 7.89 17.66
CA GLU A 178 1.26 7.27 17.85
C GLU A 178 1.31 5.74 17.71
N MET A 179 2.06 5.23 16.74
CA MET A 179 2.31 3.79 16.61
C MET A 179 2.97 3.23 17.87
N ARG A 180 3.97 3.92 18.44
CA ARG A 180 4.61 3.49 19.70
C ARG A 180 3.64 3.52 20.87
N ARG A 181 2.80 4.55 20.97
CA ARG A 181 1.75 4.65 22.00
C ARG A 181 0.79 3.46 21.92
N LEU A 182 0.30 3.16 20.72
CA LEU A 182 -0.61 2.03 20.49
C LEU A 182 0.06 0.69 20.77
N MET A 183 1.30 0.48 20.33
CA MET A 183 2.04 -0.77 20.60
C MET A 183 2.35 -0.98 22.08
N ALA A 184 2.41 0.10 22.87
CA ALA A 184 2.58 0.02 24.32
C ALA A 184 1.27 -0.32 25.07
N ASP A 185 0.12 -0.29 24.39
CA ASP A 185 -1.18 -0.70 24.92
C ASP A 185 -1.82 -1.79 24.02
N PRO A 186 -1.37 -3.05 24.14
CA PRO A 186 -1.96 -4.16 23.39
C PRO A 186 -3.45 -4.33 23.66
N GLY A 187 -3.94 -3.97 24.86
CA GLY A 187 -5.36 -4.07 25.22
C GLY A 187 -6.25 -3.16 24.37
N GLN A 188 -5.79 -1.94 24.07
CA GLN A 188 -6.48 -1.04 23.15
C GLN A 188 -6.54 -1.63 21.72
N ILE A 189 -5.44 -2.24 21.25
CA ILE A 189 -5.39 -2.88 19.93
C ILE A 189 -6.36 -4.05 19.87
N ASP A 190 -6.33 -4.94 20.86
CA ASP A 190 -7.19 -6.12 20.92
C ASP A 190 -8.67 -5.73 20.98
N ALA A 191 -9.03 -4.70 21.76
CA ALA A 191 -10.38 -4.17 21.82
C ALA A 191 -10.83 -3.62 20.45
N CYS A 192 -9.98 -2.86 19.77
CA CYS A 192 -10.28 -2.34 18.42
C CYS A 192 -10.44 -3.46 17.39
N LEU A 193 -9.60 -4.50 17.44
CA LEU A 193 -9.70 -5.66 16.56
C LEU A 193 -10.96 -6.48 16.83
N ALA A 194 -11.34 -6.63 18.11
CA ALA A 194 -12.57 -7.31 18.50
C ALA A 194 -13.81 -6.57 17.97
N GLU A 195 -13.88 -5.26 18.19
CA GLU A 195 -14.98 -4.42 17.67
C GLU A 195 -15.03 -4.47 16.12
N GLY A 196 -13.88 -4.38 15.46
CA GLY A 196 -13.78 -4.49 14.01
C GLY A 196 -14.27 -5.85 13.49
N ALA A 197 -13.92 -6.94 14.18
CA ALA A 197 -14.35 -8.28 13.84
C ALA A 197 -15.87 -8.47 14.03
N GLU A 198 -16.45 -7.92 15.09
CA GLU A 198 -17.91 -7.94 15.31
C GLU A 198 -18.65 -7.20 14.19
N ARG A 199 -18.19 -5.99 13.85
CA ARG A 199 -18.77 -5.20 12.74
C ARG A 199 -18.63 -5.90 11.39
N ALA A 200 -17.47 -6.52 11.15
CA ALA A 200 -17.22 -7.28 9.94
C ALA A 200 -18.18 -8.48 9.80
N ARG A 201 -18.34 -9.29 10.85
CA ARG A 201 -19.26 -10.43 10.90
C ARG A 201 -20.72 -10.01 10.71
N ALA A 202 -21.14 -8.92 11.34
CA ALA A 202 -22.49 -8.40 11.18
C ALA A 202 -22.86 -8.06 9.73
N ILE A 203 -21.87 -7.78 8.87
CA ILE A 203 -22.06 -7.54 7.44
C ILE A 203 -21.90 -8.84 6.64
N ALA A 204 -20.86 -9.62 6.92
CA ALA A 204 -20.49 -10.78 6.12
C ALA A 204 -21.38 -12.01 6.37
N ASP A 205 -21.76 -12.27 7.62
CA ASP A 205 -22.51 -13.48 7.99
C ASP A 205 -23.85 -13.57 7.25
N PRO A 206 -24.69 -12.50 7.16
CA PRO A 206 -25.92 -12.54 6.37
C PRO A 206 -25.68 -12.88 4.89
N VAL A 207 -24.62 -12.32 4.29
CA VAL A 207 -24.27 -12.57 2.88
C VAL A 207 -23.88 -14.04 2.67
N ILE A 208 -23.11 -14.61 3.60
CA ILE A 208 -22.71 -16.03 3.56
C ILE A 208 -23.92 -16.95 3.74
N GLU A 209 -24.84 -16.63 4.65
CA GLU A 209 -26.08 -17.39 4.84
C GLU A 209 -26.94 -17.40 3.58
N GLU A 210 -27.11 -16.24 2.93
CA GLU A 210 -27.82 -16.16 1.65
C GLU A 210 -27.11 -16.99 0.54
N VAL A 211 -25.78 -16.99 0.51
CA VAL A 211 -25.01 -17.85 -0.41
C VAL A 211 -25.28 -19.33 -0.14
N TYR A 212 -25.30 -19.75 1.13
CA TYR A 212 -25.58 -21.13 1.51
C TYR A 212 -26.99 -21.56 1.10
N ASP A 213 -27.99 -20.69 1.27
CA ASP A 213 -29.35 -20.95 0.82
C ASP A 213 -29.43 -21.10 -0.72
N LEU A 214 -28.79 -20.20 -1.46
CA LEU A 214 -28.78 -20.21 -2.93
C LEU A 214 -28.07 -21.45 -3.50
N VAL A 215 -26.99 -21.89 -2.87
CA VAL A 215 -26.24 -23.09 -3.27
C VAL A 215 -26.95 -24.38 -2.81
N GLY A 216 -27.81 -24.29 -1.80
CA GLY A 216 -28.55 -25.42 -1.23
C GLY A 216 -27.79 -26.19 -0.16
N PHE A 217 -26.89 -25.53 0.58
CA PHE A 217 -26.24 -26.15 1.74
C PHE A 217 -27.17 -26.25 2.94
N HIS A 218 -27.10 -27.37 3.66
CA HIS A 218 -27.91 -27.60 4.86
C HIS A 218 -27.33 -26.79 6.02
N ARG A 219 -28.17 -25.98 6.67
CA ARG A 219 -27.78 -25.25 7.88
C ARG A 219 -27.59 -26.22 9.04
N SER A 220 -26.43 -26.21 9.69
CA SER A 220 -26.22 -26.91 10.95
C SER A 220 -26.33 -25.90 12.09
N GLY A 221 -27.56 -25.58 12.50
CA GLY A 221 -27.80 -24.68 13.63
C GLY A 221 -29.17 -24.00 13.57
N GLY A 222 -30.17 -24.66 14.16
CA GLY A 222 -31.33 -24.02 14.76
C GLY A 222 -31.18 -24.04 16.27
#